data_AF-A0A370S1E0-F1
#
_entry.id   AF-A0A370S1E0-F1
#
_cell.length_a   1.000
_cell.length_b   1.000
_cell.length_c   1.000
_cell.angle_alpha   90.00
_cell.angle_beta   90.00
_cell.angle_gamma   90.00
#
_symmetry.space_group_name_H-M   'P 1'
#
loop_
_entity.id
_entity.type
_entity.pdbx_description
1 polymer ?
#
loop_
_entity_poly.entity_id
_entity_poly.type
_entity_poly.pdbx_seq_one_letter_code
_entity_poly.pdbx_strand_id
1 'polypeptide(L)' 'MACKICSSGNTTSFGGQTPHIYCHSCGGHEYEGLLIEKKDWEDWVNERVDTPKSRPTDADVQRDRQASLPLV' A
#
# COMPACT_ATOMS: atom_id res chain seq x y z
N MET A 1 7.27 13.02 6.39
CA MET A 1 6.03 12.23 6.20
C MET A 1 6.09 11.01 7.11
N ALA A 2 4.96 10.45 7.52
CA ALA A 2 4.90 9.21 8.27
C ALA A 2 4.40 8.08 7.36
N CYS A 3 4.94 6.88 7.54
CA CYS A 3 4.50 5.68 6.83
C CYS A 3 3.03 5.40 7.16
N LYS A 4 2.18 5.27 6.15
CA LYS A 4 0.75 4.96 6.35
C LYS A 4 0.49 3.51 6.80
N ILE A 5 1.48 2.62 6.73
CA ILE A 5 1.36 1.22 7.14
C ILE A 5 1.66 1.04 8.64
N CYS A 6 2.75 1.65 9.13
CA CYS A 6 3.25 1.46 10.51
C CYS A 6 3.39 2.75 11.34
N SER A 7 3.00 3.90 10.77
CA SER A 7 3.09 5.23 11.39
C SER A 7 4.51 5.72 11.72
N SER A 8 5.57 5.00 11.31
CA SER A 8 6.95 5.45 11.50
C SER A 8 7.25 6.72 10.71
N GLY A 9 7.96 7.67 11.32
CA GLY A 9 8.51 8.85 10.63
C GLY A 9 9.76 8.57 9.80
N ASN A 10 10.30 7.35 9.84
CA ASN A 10 11.51 6.98 9.11
C ASN A 10 11.18 6.53 7.67
N THR A 11 10.89 7.51 6.80
CA THR A 11 10.52 7.29 5.39
C THR A 11 11.37 8.12 4.44
N THR A 12 11.65 7.59 3.25
CA THR A 12 12.28 8.32 2.14
C THR A 12 11.31 8.41 0.98
N SER A 13 11.09 9.62 0.46
CA SER A 13 10.34 9.85 -0.76
C SER A 13 11.28 10.03 -1.95
N PHE A 14 10.98 9.38 -3.06
CA PHE A 14 11.71 9.47 -4.33
C PHE A 14 10.73 9.34 -5.51
N GLY A 15 11.22 9.62 -6.72
CA GLY A 15 10.38 9.69 -7.92
C GLY A 15 9.92 11.12 -8.23
N GLY A 16 10.07 11.52 -9.49
CA GLY A 16 9.72 12.86 -9.95
C GLY A 16 8.26 12.98 -10.39
N GLN A 17 7.87 12.18 -11.39
CA GLN A 17 6.50 12.16 -11.93
C GLN A 17 5.58 11.23 -11.13
N THR A 18 6.12 10.09 -10.70
CA THR A 18 5.40 9.10 -9.87
C THR A 18 5.97 9.15 -8.45
N PRO A 19 5.21 9.65 -7.46
CA PRO A 19 5.69 9.69 -6.08
C PRO A 19 5.79 8.27 -5.52
N HIS A 20 6.98 7.93 -5.03
CA HIS A 20 7.28 6.67 -4.36
C HIS A 20 7.83 6.95 -2.96
N ILE A 21 7.17 6.45 -1.92
CA ILE A 21 7.65 6.58 -0.54
C ILE A 21 8.01 5.20 -0.01
N TYR A 22 9.23 5.05 0.48
CA TYR A 22 9.71 3.85 1.16
C TYR A 22 9.83 4.09 2.66
N CYS A 23 9.40 3.11 3.47
CA CYS A 23 9.58 3.13 4.92
C CYS A 23 10.73 2.24 5.35
N HIS A 24 11.73 2.81 6.02
CA HIS A 24 12.88 2.06 6.54
C HIS A 24 12.55 1.23 7.78
N SER A 25 11.43 1.49 8.45
CA SER A 25 11.04 0.75 9.67
C SER A 25 10.33 -0.57 9.38
N CYS A 26 9.38 -0.59 8.44
CA CYS A 26 8.64 -1.80 8.09
C CYS A 26 8.94 -2.33 6.68
N GLY A 27 9.69 -1.58 5.87
CA GLY A 27 9.92 -1.89 4.46
C GLY A 27 8.70 -1.67 3.55
N GLY A 28 7.66 -0.99 4.04
CA GLY A 28 6.47 -0.70 3.25
C GLY A 28 6.73 0.37 2.17
N HIS A 29 6.01 0.25 1.06
CA HIS A 29 6.11 1.15 -0.08
C HIS A 29 4.75 1.84 -0.33
N GLU A 30 4.75 3.14 -0.57
CA GLU A 30 3.62 3.87 -1.14
C GLU A 30 3.98 4.22 -2.58
N TYR A 31 3.34 3.57 -3.55
CA TYR A 31 3.64 3.71 -4.97
C TYR A 31 2.34 3.92 -5.75
N GLU A 32 2.25 4.97 -6.55
CA GLU A 32 1.01 5.33 -7.30
C GLU A 32 -0.25 5.44 -6.42
N GLY A 33 -0.08 5.82 -5.14
CA GLY A 33 -1.16 5.89 -4.16
C GLY A 33 -1.57 4.56 -3.54
N LEU A 34 -0.96 3.45 -3.96
CA LEU A 34 -1.12 2.14 -3.35
C LEU A 34 -0.17 1.97 -2.17
N LEU A 35 -0.68 1.44 -1.05
CA LEU A 35 0.12 1.05 0.10
C LEU A 35 0.48 -0.42 -0.03
N ILE A 36 1.73 -0.72 -0.30
CA ILE A 36 2.23 -2.06 -0.59
C ILE A 36 3.12 -2.48 0.58
N GLU A 37 2.85 -3.62 1.21
CA GLU A 37 3.72 -4.15 2.25
C GLU A 37 5.03 -4.66 1.67
N LYS A 38 6.07 -4.74 2.51
CA LYS A 38 7.40 -5.21 2.08
C LYS A 38 7.32 -6.53 1.31
N LYS A 39 6.54 -7.49 1.85
CA LYS A 39 6.40 -8.81 1.25
C LYS A 39 5.74 -8.76 -0.13
N ASP A 40 4.65 -8.01 -0.28
CA ASP A 40 3.95 -7.89 -1.56
C ASP A 40 4.78 -7.13 -2.59
N TRP A 41 5.54 -6.12 -2.14
CA TRP A 41 6.49 -5.41 -2.99
C TRP A 41 7.60 -6.34 -3.48
N GLU A 42 8.21 -7.12 -2.59
CA GLU A 42 9.22 -8.12 -2.94
C GLU A 42 8.66 -9.17 -3.89
N ASP A 43 7.46 -9.69 -3.64
CA ASP A 43 6.83 -10.69 -4.51
C ASP A 43 6.54 -10.08 -5.90
N TRP A 44 6.14 -8.81 -6.00
CA TRP A 44 5.91 -8.12 -7.28
C TRP A 44 7.20 -7.83 -8.06
N VAL A 45 8.23 -7.26 -7.41
CA VAL A 45 9.52 -6.94 -8.06
C VAL A 45 10.27 -8.21 -8.50
N ASN A 46 10.05 -9.33 -7.81
CA ASN A 46 10.59 -10.63 -8.19
C ASN A 46 9.69 -11.40 -9.19
N GLU A 47 8.70 -10.73 -9.80
CA GLU A 47 7.80 -11.30 -10.82
C GLU A 47 7.04 -12.56 -10.33
N ARG A 48 6.85 -12.70 -9.01
CA ARG A 48 6.08 -13.81 -8.41
C ARG A 48 4.58 -13.57 -8.48
N VAL A 49 4.19 -12.30 -8.66
CA VAL A 49 2.81 -11.85 -8.87
C VAL A 49 2.80 -10.79 -9.96
N ASP A 50 1.77 -10.78 -10.80
CA ASP A 50 1.62 -9.79 -11.88
C ASP A 50 1.35 -8.36 -11.38
N THR A 51 0.71 -8.24 -10.21
CA THR A 51 0.33 -6.95 -9.62
C THR A 51 0.60 -6.92 -8.12
N PRO A 52 1.07 -5.79 -7.56
CA PRO A 52 1.28 -5.66 -6.13
C PRO A 52 -0.09 -5.60 -5.44
N LYS A 53 -0.27 -6.39 -4.37
CA LYS A 53 -1.46 -6.26 -3.54
C LYS A 53 -1.33 -4.97 -2.72
N SER A 54 -2.22 -4.03 -2.95
CA SER A 54 -2.38 -2.91 -2.04
C SER A 54 -3.03 -3.40 -0.76
N ARG A 55 -2.53 -2.96 0.39
CA ARG A 55 -3.27 -3.02 1.64
C ARG A 55 -4.58 -2.27 1.39
N PRO A 56 -5.74 -2.92 1.58
CA PRO A 56 -7.01 -2.24 1.42
C PRO A 56 -7.01 -1.05 2.37
N THR A 57 -7.27 0.13 1.81
CA THR A 57 -7.47 1.31 2.62
C THR A 57 -8.75 1.11 3.44
N ASP A 58 -8.91 1.83 4.55
CA ASP A 58 -10.15 1.79 5.34
C ASP A 58 -11.38 2.06 4.44
N ALA A 59 -11.22 2.86 3.39
CA ALA A 59 -12.22 3.12 2.36
C ALA A 59 -12.54 1.89 1.49
N ASP A 60 -11.56 1.08 1.12
CA ASP A 60 -11.79 -0.19 0.40
C ASP A 60 -12.53 -1.19 1.29
N VAL A 61 -12.13 -1.29 2.56
CA VAL A 61 -12.80 -2.14 3.56
C VAL A 61 -14.25 -1.68 3.80
N GLN A 62 -14.49 -0.37 3.88
CA GLN A 62 -15.85 0.17 4.03
C GLN A 62 -16.71 -0.07 2.78
N ARG A 63 -16.15 0.08 1.58
CA ARG A 63 -16.88 -0.16 0.33
C ARG A 63 -17.29 -1.62 0.18
N ASP A 64 -16.41 -2.56 0.54
CA ASP A 64 -16.70 -3.99 0.52
C ASP A 64 -17.77 -4.39 1.55
N ARG A 65 -17.67 -3.81 2.77
CA ARG A 65 -18.70 -3.94 3.81
C ARG A 65 -20.07 -3.40 3.38
N GLN A 66 -20.11 -2.29 2.65
CA GLN A 66 -21.36 -1.69 2.18
C GLN A 66 -21.98 -2.47 1.01
N ALA A 67 -21.15 -3.10 0.16
CA ALA A 67 -21.60 -3.98 -0.91
C ALA A 67 -22.14 -5.34 -0.42
N SER A 68 -21.81 -5.74 0.82
CA SER A 68 -22.30 -6.96 1.47
C SER A 68 -23.61 -6.77 2.27
N LEU A 69 -24.19 -5.57 2.29
CA LEU A 69 -25.51 -5.35 2.90
C LEU A 69 -26.59 -5.99 2.01
N PRO A 70 -27.48 -6.82 2.56
CA PRO A 70 -28.60 -7.35 1.79
C PRO A 70 -29.49 -6.17 1.35
N LEU A 71 -29.86 -6.16 0.06
CA LEU A 71 -30.94 -5.32 -0.43
C LEU A 71 -32.22 -5.72 0.31
N VAL A 72 -32.61 -4.93 1.31
CA VAL A 72 -33.93 -4.98 1.95
C VAL A 72 -34.91 -4.17 1.12
#